data_AF-A0A3N5H929-F1
#
_entry.id   AF-A0A3N5H929-F1
#
_cell.length_a   1.000
_cell.length_b   1.000
_cell.length_c   1.000
_cell.angle_alpha   90.00
_cell.angle_beta   90.00
_cell.angle_gamma   90.00
#
_symmetry.space_group_name_H-M   'P 1'
#
loop_
_entity.id
_entity.type
_entity.pdbx_description
1 polymer ?
#
loop_
_entity_poly.entity_id
_entity_poly.type
_entity_poly.pdbx_seq_one_letter_code
_entity_poly.pdbx_strand_id
1 'polypeptide(L)'
;MRRLVVLASGAALLALTGCSSSDNNGGGNDGGTVRTFTPPFTPSSPQIDKSIRVTFSGETFGVEGLPYPGSCPSGGGEALFFVDGWSISFDEYLVVVDHLRLNATAGNAIQTNVGSLVASSRDGPWAVDMHKPSGFVGSDGESPAGALYLFTGPDQGGSFDPAVKYAFSYDVVQARSGVVNVNLTDAQVNGSLAQMISKGWSKFIKGTAVFAGTDGYPGGDPAVDAKFKAFPKTIHFTFGWDDHGSAINCNNPDFNLAEDDPAGRGIQVTPTGAVYAQITLHTDHVFWDQLIIHGTPLHFDQIAAWATPANSNPDTPLALDQLGKPLAATFADGTPLPDRGPVQ
;
A
#
# COMPACT_ATOMS: atom_id res chain seq x y z
N MET A 1 27.64 13.12 38.39
CA MET A 1 27.92 14.51 37.98
C MET A 1 27.45 14.71 36.55
N ARG A 2 26.39 15.50 36.32
CA ARG A 2 26.17 16.25 35.08
C ARG A 2 25.14 17.33 35.37
N ARG A 3 25.54 18.56 35.10
CA ARG A 3 24.85 19.80 35.45
C ARG A 3 23.71 20.09 34.47
N LEU A 4 22.67 20.66 35.05
CA LEU A 4 21.66 21.51 34.44
C LEU A 4 22.32 22.71 33.72
N VAL A 5 21.90 23.03 32.49
CA VAL A 5 21.92 24.39 31.96
C VAL A 5 20.62 24.59 31.16
N VAL A 6 19.76 25.46 31.69
CA VAL A 6 18.71 26.18 30.97
C VAL A 6 19.34 27.50 30.53
N LEU A 7 19.13 27.92 29.28
CA LEU A 7 19.11 29.34 28.93
C LEU A 7 18.20 29.58 27.72
N ALA A 8 17.28 30.49 27.93
CA ALA A 8 16.28 30.96 26.99
C ALA A 8 16.78 32.21 26.22
N SER A 9 15.99 32.55 25.20
CA SER A 9 15.74 33.90 24.68
C SER A 9 16.65 34.44 23.58
N GLY A 10 16.02 34.92 22.51
CA GLY A 10 16.65 35.84 21.56
C GLY A 10 15.93 35.94 20.22
N ALA A 11 14.77 36.61 20.18
CA ALA A 11 14.17 37.07 18.94
C ALA A 11 15.03 38.19 18.33
N ALA A 12 15.31 38.12 17.04
CA ALA A 12 15.85 39.24 16.25
C ALA A 12 15.07 39.34 14.94
N LEU A 13 14.31 40.43 14.87
CA LEU A 13 13.58 40.93 13.72
C LEU A 13 14.58 41.60 12.77
N LEU A 14 14.59 41.21 11.50
CA LEU A 14 15.27 41.96 10.44
C LEU A 14 14.40 41.96 9.18
N ALA A 15 13.83 43.13 8.90
CA ALA A 15 13.07 43.43 7.71
C ALA A 15 14.03 43.76 6.56
N LEU A 16 13.78 43.16 5.40
CA LEU A 16 14.28 43.63 4.10
C LEU A 16 13.09 43.64 3.13
N THR A 17 12.75 44.84 2.69
CA THR A 17 11.81 45.15 1.61
C THR A 17 12.52 45.02 0.26
N GLY A 18 11.90 44.31 -0.69
CA GLY A 18 12.27 44.28 -2.11
C GLY A 18 11.07 43.88 -2.95
N CYS A 19 10.76 44.68 -3.96
CA CYS A 19 9.51 44.72 -4.74
C CYS A 19 9.28 43.56 -5.73
N SER A 20 8.02 43.46 -6.18
CA SER A 20 7.49 42.66 -7.31
C SER A 20 7.13 41.22 -6.94
N SER A 21 5.97 40.64 -7.25
CA SER A 21 4.90 40.95 -8.21
C SER A 21 3.60 40.35 -7.66
N SER A 22 2.45 40.91 -8.03
CA SER A 22 1.13 40.42 -7.63
C SER A 22 0.88 38.97 -8.09
N ASP A 23 0.78 38.05 -7.14
CA ASP A 23 -0.09 36.88 -7.28
C ASP A 23 -1.07 36.87 -6.11
N ASN A 24 -2.34 36.73 -6.45
CA ASN A 24 -3.47 36.92 -5.56
C ASN A 24 -3.46 35.92 -4.41
N ASN A 25 -3.27 36.49 -3.22
CA ASN A 25 -3.88 36.17 -1.95
C ASN A 25 -4.96 35.06 -1.94
N GLY A 26 -4.73 34.07 -1.07
CA GLY A 26 -5.72 33.08 -0.70
C GLY A 26 -5.29 32.29 0.53
N GLY A 27 -4.74 32.95 1.55
CA GLY A 27 -4.58 32.39 2.90
C GLY A 27 -5.95 32.20 3.54
N GLY A 28 -6.68 31.20 3.04
CA GLY A 28 -7.95 30.73 3.57
C GLY A 28 -7.71 29.62 4.58
N ASN A 29 -8.54 29.62 5.61
CA ASN A 29 -8.66 28.55 6.58
C ASN A 29 -9.27 27.33 5.85
N ASP A 30 -8.46 26.58 5.10
CA ASP A 30 -8.93 25.43 4.29
C ASP A 30 -9.25 24.26 5.23
N GLY A 31 -10.52 24.19 5.64
CA GLY A 31 -11.06 23.04 6.34
C GLY A 31 -10.99 21.80 5.45
N GLY A 32 -9.92 21.01 5.56
CA GLY A 32 -9.92 19.57 5.30
C GLY A 32 -10.33 19.07 3.90
N THR A 33 -10.49 19.93 2.90
CA THR A 33 -11.08 19.52 1.61
C THR A 33 -10.11 18.67 0.79
N VAL A 34 -10.58 17.49 0.40
CA VAL A 34 -9.91 16.59 -0.54
C VAL A 34 -9.99 17.17 -1.96
N ARG A 35 -8.89 17.12 -2.72
CA ARG A 35 -8.83 17.68 -4.08
C ARG A 35 -9.36 16.68 -5.11
N THR A 36 -10.07 17.16 -6.12
CA THR A 36 -10.52 16.33 -7.26
C THR A 36 -9.34 15.91 -8.13
N PHE A 37 -9.32 14.64 -8.54
CA PHE A 37 -8.36 14.12 -9.52
C PHE A 37 -8.94 14.16 -10.93
N THR A 38 -8.13 14.62 -11.89
CA THR A 38 -8.36 14.39 -13.31
C THR A 38 -7.21 13.53 -13.83
N PRO A 39 -7.46 12.30 -14.31
CA PRO A 39 -6.41 11.44 -14.80
C PRO A 39 -5.57 12.15 -15.88
N PRO A 40 -4.23 12.20 -15.76
CA PRO A 40 -3.38 12.88 -16.74
C PRO A 40 -3.31 12.12 -18.08
N PHE A 41 -3.81 10.88 -18.11
CA PHE A 41 -3.95 10.06 -19.30
C PHE A 41 -5.02 8.97 -19.06
N THR A 42 -5.48 8.40 -20.17
CA THR A 42 -6.45 7.30 -20.28
C THR A 42 -5.89 6.25 -21.23
N PRO A 43 -6.51 5.04 -21.32
CA PRO A 43 -6.08 4.01 -22.27
C PRO A 43 -6.14 4.48 -23.73
N SER A 44 -7.08 5.38 -24.03
CA SER A 44 -7.26 5.99 -25.35
C SER A 44 -6.41 7.24 -25.57
N SER A 45 -5.68 7.72 -24.56
CA SER A 45 -4.85 8.91 -24.70
C SER A 45 -3.70 8.67 -25.68
N PRO A 46 -3.40 9.63 -26.59
CA PRO A 46 -2.26 9.53 -27.49
C PRO A 46 -0.98 9.20 -26.74
N GLN A 47 -0.18 8.30 -27.31
CA GLN A 47 1.14 7.99 -26.79
C GLN A 47 2.03 9.23 -26.98
N ILE A 48 2.75 9.60 -25.91
CA ILE A 48 3.69 10.73 -25.94
C ILE A 48 5.08 10.13 -25.96
N ASP A 49 5.85 10.41 -27.02
CA ASP A 49 7.21 9.91 -27.16
C ASP A 49 8.07 10.28 -25.96
N LYS A 50 8.90 9.32 -25.50
CA LYS A 50 9.86 9.53 -24.42
C LYS A 50 9.19 10.04 -23.15
N SER A 51 8.01 9.51 -22.81
CA SER A 51 7.28 9.86 -21.59
C SER A 51 7.10 8.64 -20.69
N ILE A 52 6.82 8.88 -19.41
CA ILE A 52 6.59 7.84 -18.41
C ILE A 52 5.20 8.06 -17.80
N ARG A 53 4.32 7.08 -17.96
CA ARG A 53 2.99 7.03 -17.37
C ARG A 53 3.06 6.23 -16.07
N VAL A 54 2.75 6.88 -14.95
CA VAL A 54 2.70 6.23 -13.64
C VAL A 54 1.30 5.69 -13.41
N THR A 55 1.20 4.40 -13.13
CA THR A 55 -0.03 3.71 -12.74
C THR A 55 0.08 3.14 -11.33
N PHE A 56 -1.05 2.74 -10.74
CA PHE A 56 -1.11 2.02 -9.48
C PHE A 56 -1.94 0.75 -9.60
N SER A 57 -1.61 -0.27 -8.82
CA SER A 57 -2.30 -1.55 -8.76
C SER A 57 -2.21 -2.17 -7.37
N GLY A 58 -3.29 -2.81 -6.92
CA GLY A 58 -3.26 -3.74 -5.78
C GLY A 58 -2.95 -5.18 -6.17
N GLU A 59 -2.68 -5.43 -7.46
CA GLU A 59 -2.58 -6.77 -8.06
C GLU A 59 -3.82 -7.64 -7.81
N THR A 60 -3.75 -8.90 -8.22
CA THR A 60 -4.86 -9.84 -8.13
C THR A 60 -5.32 -9.96 -6.69
N PHE A 61 -4.38 -10.00 -5.75
CA PHE A 61 -4.71 -10.20 -4.33
C PHE A 61 -5.36 -8.98 -3.68
N GLY A 62 -4.96 -7.76 -4.02
CA GLY A 62 -5.62 -6.55 -3.50
C GLY A 62 -7.03 -6.37 -4.06
N VAL A 63 -7.29 -6.89 -5.27
CA VAL A 63 -8.57 -6.77 -5.97
C VAL A 63 -9.52 -7.91 -5.62
N GLU A 64 -9.05 -9.15 -5.72
CA GLU A 64 -9.87 -10.36 -5.56
C GLU A 64 -9.83 -10.93 -4.13
N GLY A 65 -8.83 -10.54 -3.34
CA GLY A 65 -8.57 -11.11 -2.02
C GLY A 65 -7.71 -12.37 -2.08
N LEU A 66 -7.87 -13.22 -1.07
CA LEU A 66 -7.09 -14.43 -0.83
C LEU A 66 -8.07 -15.59 -0.58
N PRO A 67 -8.64 -16.18 -1.64
CA PRO A 67 -9.61 -17.27 -1.50
C PRO A 67 -8.96 -18.54 -0.98
N TYR A 68 -9.66 -19.27 -0.11
CA TYR A 68 -9.21 -20.58 0.35
C TYR A 68 -9.47 -21.64 -0.73
N PRO A 69 -8.45 -22.39 -1.17
CA PRO A 69 -8.61 -23.36 -2.27
C PRO A 69 -9.34 -24.65 -1.88
N GLY A 70 -9.73 -24.84 -0.61
CA GLY A 70 -10.39 -26.05 -0.10
C GLY A 70 -9.46 -27.27 0.02
N SER A 71 -8.31 -27.25 -0.62
CA SER A 71 -7.23 -28.24 -0.50
C SER A 71 -5.90 -27.60 -0.87
N CYS A 72 -4.79 -28.10 -0.32
CA CYS A 72 -3.46 -27.59 -0.71
C CYS A 72 -3.23 -27.81 -2.21
N PRO A 73 -2.94 -26.75 -2.99
CA PRO A 73 -2.62 -26.87 -4.40
C PRO A 73 -1.44 -27.85 -4.59
N SER A 74 -1.59 -28.82 -5.49
CA SER A 74 -0.63 -29.91 -5.69
C SER A 74 0.62 -29.55 -6.52
N GLY A 75 0.85 -28.26 -6.78
CA GLY A 75 2.07 -27.75 -7.39
C GLY A 75 2.53 -26.57 -6.57
N GLY A 76 3.73 -26.65 -5.98
CA GLY A 76 4.32 -25.67 -5.07
C GLY A 76 4.65 -24.31 -5.70
N GLY A 77 3.71 -23.73 -6.44
CA GLY A 77 3.70 -22.33 -6.78
C GLY A 77 3.36 -21.48 -5.57
N GLU A 78 3.59 -20.18 -5.71
CA GLU A 78 3.37 -19.12 -4.73
C GLU A 78 1.86 -18.85 -4.49
N ALA A 79 1.05 -19.91 -4.39
CA ALA A 79 -0.36 -19.78 -4.08
C ALA A 79 -0.50 -19.22 -2.66
N LEU A 80 -0.84 -17.93 -2.58
CA LEU A 80 -1.07 -17.23 -1.33
C LEU A 80 -2.50 -17.51 -0.85
N PHE A 81 -2.64 -18.35 0.18
CA PHE A 81 -3.88 -18.62 0.87
C PHE A 81 -3.65 -18.84 2.36
N PHE A 82 -4.70 -18.69 3.16
CA PHE A 82 -4.65 -18.93 4.59
C PHE A 82 -4.71 -20.43 4.90
N VAL A 83 -3.63 -20.98 5.45
CA VAL A 83 -3.47 -22.43 5.67
C VAL A 83 -4.39 -22.99 6.76
N ASP A 84 -4.98 -22.09 7.55
CA ASP A 84 -5.94 -22.38 8.62
C ASP A 84 -7.41 -22.26 8.16
N GLY A 85 -7.66 -22.22 6.85
CA GLY A 85 -8.99 -22.41 6.27
C GLY A 85 -9.80 -21.14 6.05
N TRP A 86 -9.18 -19.96 6.08
CA TRP A 86 -9.88 -18.70 5.86
C TRP A 86 -9.79 -18.22 4.41
N SER A 87 -10.90 -17.71 3.90
CA SER A 87 -10.93 -16.90 2.67
C SER A 87 -11.05 -15.44 3.05
N ILE A 88 -10.19 -14.58 2.52
CA ILE A 88 -10.29 -13.13 2.73
C ILE A 88 -10.71 -12.46 1.43
N SER A 89 -11.62 -11.50 1.55
CA SER A 89 -11.95 -10.52 0.50
C SER A 89 -11.74 -9.12 1.05
N PHE A 90 -11.34 -8.19 0.19
CA PHE A 90 -11.19 -6.79 0.55
C PHE A 90 -12.37 -5.98 0.02
N ASP A 91 -12.81 -5.02 0.82
CA ASP A 91 -13.83 -4.03 0.45
C ASP A 91 -13.18 -2.70 0.06
N GLU A 92 -12.07 -2.38 0.74
CA GLU A 92 -11.26 -1.17 0.58
C GLU A 92 -9.78 -1.48 0.84
N TYR A 93 -8.89 -0.91 0.02
CA TYR A 93 -7.46 -0.89 0.30
C TYR A 93 -6.88 0.48 -0.02
N LEU A 94 -6.91 1.38 0.98
CA LEU A 94 -6.49 2.76 0.82
C LEU A 94 -4.99 2.92 1.11
N VAL A 95 -4.30 3.64 0.23
CA VAL A 95 -2.88 3.98 0.37
C VAL A 95 -2.69 5.46 0.02
N VAL A 96 -1.82 6.14 0.74
CA VAL A 96 -1.40 7.50 0.37
C VAL A 96 0.01 7.49 -0.19
N VAL A 97 0.13 7.87 -1.46
CA VAL A 97 1.38 7.93 -2.21
C VAL A 97 1.77 9.38 -2.44
N ASP A 98 3.06 9.71 -2.40
CA ASP A 98 3.58 11.04 -2.71
C ASP A 98 4.98 10.95 -3.33
N HIS A 99 5.52 12.11 -3.71
CA HIS A 99 6.90 12.32 -4.12
C HIS A 99 7.43 11.32 -5.16
N LEU A 100 6.72 11.20 -6.28
CA LEU A 100 7.21 10.41 -7.41
C LEU A 100 8.48 11.07 -7.96
N ARG A 101 9.54 10.29 -8.16
CA ARG A 101 10.87 10.81 -8.56
C ARG A 101 11.51 9.92 -9.61
N LEU A 102 12.22 10.59 -10.52
CA LEU A 102 13.16 9.99 -11.45
C LEU A 102 14.54 10.56 -11.15
N ASN A 103 15.50 9.68 -10.86
CA ASN A 103 16.90 10.04 -10.64
C ASN A 103 17.77 9.42 -11.72
N ALA A 104 18.95 9.99 -11.96
CA ALA A 104 20.00 9.29 -12.69
C ALA A 104 20.39 8.01 -11.94
N THR A 105 20.91 7.00 -12.63
CA THR A 105 21.45 5.81 -11.95
C THR A 105 22.82 6.13 -11.35
N ALA A 106 23.12 5.58 -10.17
CA ALA A 106 24.42 5.80 -9.51
C ALA A 106 25.53 4.84 -10.00
N GLY A 107 25.26 4.05 -11.05
CA GLY A 107 26.21 3.12 -11.65
C GLY A 107 26.67 1.97 -10.74
N ASN A 108 25.95 1.68 -9.66
CA ASN A 108 26.24 0.58 -8.74
C ASN A 108 24.97 -0.19 -8.37
N ALA A 109 25.17 -1.36 -7.74
CA ALA A 109 24.09 -2.29 -7.41
C ALA A 109 23.33 -1.95 -6.12
N ILE A 110 23.68 -0.88 -5.41
CA ILE A 110 23.02 -0.52 -4.14
C ILE A 110 21.71 0.21 -4.46
N GLN A 111 20.57 -0.40 -4.13
CA GLN A 111 19.24 0.11 -4.50
C GLN A 111 18.97 1.53 -4.01
N THR A 112 19.39 1.85 -2.79
CA THR A 112 19.18 3.17 -2.17
C THR A 112 20.14 4.24 -2.69
N ASN A 113 21.18 3.85 -3.43
CA ASN A 113 22.14 4.79 -4.00
C ASN A 113 21.71 5.18 -5.41
N VAL A 114 21.06 6.33 -5.51
CA VAL A 114 20.63 6.92 -6.79
C VAL A 114 21.40 8.21 -7.07
N GLY A 115 21.53 8.56 -8.35
CA GLY A 115 22.17 9.78 -8.80
C GLY A 115 21.30 11.02 -8.61
N SER A 116 21.68 12.10 -9.29
CA SER A 116 20.97 13.38 -9.26
C SER A 116 19.49 13.25 -9.66
N LEU A 117 18.62 14.03 -9.03
CA LEU A 117 17.21 14.15 -9.42
C LEU A 117 17.10 14.68 -10.86
N VAL A 118 16.27 14.04 -11.66
CA VAL A 118 16.00 14.37 -13.07
C VAL A 118 14.59 14.95 -13.22
N ALA A 119 13.60 14.31 -12.59
CA ALA A 119 12.22 14.79 -12.58
C ALA A 119 11.53 14.42 -11.26
N SER A 120 10.57 15.23 -10.85
CA SER A 120 9.75 15.00 -9.67
C SER A 120 8.30 15.34 -9.95
N SER A 121 7.37 14.66 -9.27
CA SER A 121 5.97 15.05 -9.33
C SER A 121 5.77 16.46 -8.76
N ARG A 122 4.88 17.22 -9.40
CA ARG A 122 4.47 18.56 -8.94
C ARG A 122 3.14 18.56 -8.19
N ASP A 123 2.39 17.47 -8.32
CA ASP A 123 1.16 17.19 -7.61
C ASP A 123 1.38 16.13 -6.53
N GLY A 124 0.32 15.85 -5.77
CA GLY A 124 0.35 14.93 -4.62
C GLY A 124 0.19 15.66 -3.29
N PRO A 125 0.08 14.92 -2.17
CA PRO A 125 -0.05 13.46 -2.09
C PRO A 125 -1.37 12.98 -2.70
N TRP A 126 -1.43 11.72 -3.14
CA TRP A 126 -2.62 11.07 -3.69
C TRP A 126 -3.12 9.98 -2.74
N ALA A 127 -4.41 10.02 -2.43
CA ALA A 127 -5.10 8.90 -1.83
C ALA A 127 -5.68 8.04 -2.95
N VAL A 128 -5.32 6.75 -2.94
CA VAL A 128 -5.77 5.74 -3.91
C VAL A 128 -6.42 4.58 -3.19
N ASP A 129 -7.46 4.01 -3.79
CA ASP A 129 -8.02 2.71 -3.43
C ASP A 129 -7.47 1.64 -4.38
N MET A 130 -6.54 0.85 -3.88
CA MET A 130 -5.84 -0.22 -4.60
C MET A 130 -6.73 -1.45 -4.85
N HIS A 131 -7.90 -1.56 -4.20
CA HIS A 131 -8.83 -2.66 -4.41
C HIS A 131 -9.68 -2.47 -5.68
N LYS A 132 -9.91 -1.21 -6.10
CA LYS A 132 -10.71 -0.87 -7.29
C LYS A 132 -10.00 0.09 -8.25
N PRO A 133 -8.77 -0.24 -8.70
CA PRO A 133 -8.15 0.49 -9.79
C PRO A 133 -8.96 0.27 -11.08
N SER A 134 -8.89 1.22 -12.03
CA SER A 134 -9.63 1.09 -13.28
C SER A 134 -8.97 1.82 -14.45
N GLY A 135 -9.25 1.32 -15.64
CA GLY A 135 -8.80 1.87 -16.91
C GLY A 135 -7.67 1.09 -17.54
N PHE A 136 -6.75 0.51 -16.77
CA PHE A 136 -5.57 -0.17 -17.31
C PHE A 136 -5.52 -1.63 -16.88
N VAL A 137 -4.72 -2.41 -17.60
CA VAL A 137 -4.26 -3.72 -17.17
C VAL A 137 -2.93 -3.53 -16.44
N GLY A 138 -2.73 -4.29 -15.37
CA GLY A 138 -1.56 -4.34 -14.53
C GLY A 138 -0.34 -4.82 -15.29
N SER A 139 0.84 -4.60 -14.71
CA SER A 139 2.10 -5.10 -15.27
C SER A 139 2.18 -6.63 -15.23
N ASP A 140 1.36 -7.29 -14.40
CA ASP A 140 1.14 -8.74 -14.40
C ASP A 140 0.34 -9.25 -15.61
N GLY A 141 -0.24 -8.35 -16.40
CA GLY A 141 -1.02 -8.67 -17.60
C GLY A 141 -2.47 -9.07 -17.33
N GLU A 142 -2.91 -9.09 -16.07
CA GLU A 142 -4.25 -9.58 -15.68
C GLU A 142 -4.99 -8.58 -14.78
N SER A 143 -4.34 -8.09 -13.72
CA SER A 143 -4.99 -7.26 -12.71
C SER A 143 -5.42 -5.90 -13.26
N PRO A 144 -6.47 -5.27 -12.70
CA PRO A 144 -6.77 -3.89 -13.06
C PRO A 144 -5.71 -2.92 -12.49
N ALA A 145 -5.47 -1.83 -13.21
CA ALA A 145 -4.58 -0.73 -12.80
C ALA A 145 -5.21 0.64 -13.10
N GLY A 146 -4.80 1.67 -12.36
CA GLY A 146 -5.30 3.05 -12.48
C GLY A 146 -4.21 4.06 -12.84
N ALA A 147 -4.57 5.15 -13.51
CA ALA A 147 -3.63 6.24 -13.82
C ALA A 147 -3.36 7.12 -12.60
N LEU A 148 -2.11 7.57 -12.43
CA LEU A 148 -1.71 8.43 -11.32
C LEU A 148 -1.01 9.72 -11.79
N TYR A 149 0.05 9.60 -12.57
CA TYR A 149 0.91 10.73 -12.93
C TYR A 149 1.57 10.56 -14.31
N LEU A 150 1.93 11.65 -14.98
CA LEU A 150 2.61 11.63 -16.27
C LEU A 150 3.88 12.48 -16.22
N PHE A 151 5.04 11.86 -16.43
CA PHE A 151 6.28 12.57 -16.70
C PHE A 151 6.45 12.76 -18.21
N THR A 152 6.44 14.01 -18.67
CA THR A 152 6.66 14.36 -20.09
C THR A 152 8.10 14.75 -20.40
N GLY A 153 8.94 14.97 -19.37
CA GLY A 153 10.35 15.28 -19.52
C GLY A 153 11.02 15.64 -18.19
N PRO A 154 12.34 15.94 -18.21
CA PRO A 154 13.10 16.39 -17.04
C PRO A 154 12.62 17.73 -16.48
N ASP A 155 12.84 17.95 -15.19
CA ASP A 155 12.52 19.21 -14.50
C ASP A 155 13.30 20.41 -15.05
N GLN A 156 14.49 20.18 -15.62
CA GLN A 156 15.31 21.21 -16.26
C GLN A 156 14.90 21.48 -17.73
N GLY A 157 13.83 20.84 -18.21
CA GLY A 157 13.38 20.91 -19.59
C GLY A 157 14.05 19.89 -20.52
N GLY A 158 13.57 19.83 -21.76
CA GLY A 158 14.01 18.85 -22.75
C GLY A 158 13.19 17.55 -22.73
N SER A 159 13.78 16.47 -23.23
CA SER A 159 13.16 15.14 -23.32
C SER A 159 14.00 14.11 -22.58
N PHE A 160 13.38 13.04 -22.10
CA PHE A 160 14.13 11.90 -21.57
C PHE A 160 14.98 11.25 -22.67
N ASP A 161 16.14 10.72 -22.29
CA ASP A 161 17.07 10.04 -23.18
C ASP A 161 16.73 8.53 -23.20
N PRO A 162 16.34 7.96 -24.36
CA PRO A 162 16.01 6.54 -24.46
C PRO A 162 17.22 5.62 -24.28
N ALA A 163 18.46 6.14 -24.30
CA ALA A 163 19.66 5.36 -23.98
C ALA A 163 19.95 5.30 -22.47
N VAL A 164 19.19 6.05 -21.66
CA VAL A 164 19.41 6.18 -20.21
C VAL A 164 18.33 5.45 -19.44
N LYS A 165 18.77 4.69 -18.43
CA LYS A 165 17.90 4.15 -17.40
C LYS A 165 17.81 5.14 -16.23
N TYR A 166 16.59 5.44 -15.80
CA TYR A 166 16.29 6.31 -14.67
C TYR A 166 15.85 5.49 -13.47
N ALA A 167 16.34 5.83 -12.29
CA ALA A 167 15.87 5.23 -11.05
C ALA A 167 14.50 5.81 -10.69
N PHE A 168 13.44 5.00 -10.81
CA PHE A 168 12.09 5.39 -10.41
C PHE A 168 11.87 5.11 -8.93
N SER A 169 11.34 6.10 -8.21
CA SER A 169 11.10 6.03 -6.77
C SER A 169 9.80 6.74 -6.40
N TYR A 170 9.20 6.35 -5.28
CA TYR A 170 8.02 7.00 -4.71
C TYR A 170 8.04 6.88 -3.18
N ASP A 171 7.20 7.64 -2.50
CA ASP A 171 6.95 7.48 -1.08
C ASP A 171 5.53 7.00 -0.81
N VAL A 172 5.38 6.10 0.15
CA VAL A 172 4.15 5.97 0.91
C VAL A 172 4.24 6.97 2.05
N VAL A 173 3.21 7.80 2.25
CA VAL A 173 3.21 8.86 3.26
C VAL A 173 1.99 8.76 4.16
N GLN A 174 2.04 9.38 5.34
CA GLN A 174 0.86 9.51 6.19
C GLN A 174 -0.25 10.29 5.49
N ALA A 175 -1.49 9.87 5.70
CA ALA A 175 -2.66 10.59 5.25
C ALA A 175 -2.75 11.96 5.93
N ARG A 176 -3.08 12.99 5.14
CA ARG A 176 -3.24 14.37 5.61
C ARG A 176 -4.35 15.08 4.83
N SER A 177 -4.83 16.20 5.36
CA SER A 177 -5.71 17.11 4.62
C SER A 177 -5.03 17.59 3.33
N GLY A 178 -5.81 17.82 2.27
CA GLY A 178 -5.30 18.32 0.98
C GLY A 178 -4.74 17.24 0.05
N VAL A 179 -4.86 15.95 0.41
CA VAL A 179 -4.63 14.84 -0.52
C VAL A 179 -5.54 14.95 -1.74
N VAL A 180 -5.04 14.50 -2.88
CA VAL A 180 -5.79 14.33 -4.12
C VAL A 180 -6.51 13.00 -4.05
N ASN A 181 -7.85 13.00 -4.14
CA ASN A 181 -8.61 11.77 -4.24
C ASN A 181 -8.63 11.27 -5.68
N VAL A 182 -7.98 10.13 -5.90
CA VAL A 182 -7.85 9.52 -7.22
C VAL A 182 -9.08 8.71 -7.60
N ASN A 183 -9.55 7.81 -6.72
CA ASN A 183 -10.65 6.88 -7.02
C ASN A 183 -11.48 6.46 -5.79
N LEU A 184 -11.37 7.17 -4.67
CA LEU A 184 -12.19 6.94 -3.48
C LEU A 184 -13.60 7.49 -3.68
N THR A 185 -14.58 6.75 -3.17
CA THR A 185 -15.97 7.20 -3.02
C THR A 185 -16.11 8.24 -1.90
N ASP A 186 -17.22 8.99 -1.90
CA ASP A 186 -17.53 9.93 -0.81
C ASP A 186 -17.60 9.25 0.56
N ALA A 187 -18.06 7.98 0.62
CA ALA A 187 -18.10 7.20 1.85
C ALA A 187 -16.68 6.89 2.37
N GLN A 188 -15.77 6.50 1.48
CA GLN A 188 -14.36 6.25 1.83
C GLN A 188 -13.65 7.54 2.26
N VAL A 189 -13.92 8.66 1.58
CA VAL A 189 -13.35 9.97 1.95
C VAL A 189 -13.79 10.38 3.36
N ASN A 190 -15.10 10.30 3.65
CA ASN A 190 -15.65 10.75 4.93
C ASN A 190 -15.51 9.73 6.07
N GLY A 191 -15.25 8.46 5.76
CA GLY A 191 -15.04 7.38 6.72
C GLY A 191 -13.56 7.02 6.86
N SER A 192 -13.09 6.12 6.00
CA SER A 192 -11.78 5.48 6.08
C SER A 192 -10.61 6.46 5.94
N LEU A 193 -10.62 7.35 4.95
CA LEU A 193 -9.56 8.35 4.77
C LEU A 193 -9.56 9.37 5.93
N ALA A 194 -10.74 9.83 6.37
CA ALA A 194 -10.84 10.70 7.53
C ALA A 194 -10.25 10.03 8.79
N GLN A 195 -10.50 8.73 8.97
CA GLN A 195 -9.89 7.95 10.05
C GLN A 195 -8.36 7.88 9.89
N MET A 196 -7.85 7.58 8.69
CA MET A 196 -6.40 7.57 8.41
C MET A 196 -5.75 8.90 8.77
N ILE A 197 -6.35 10.03 8.37
CA ILE A 197 -5.86 11.37 8.70
C ILE A 197 -5.85 11.58 10.21
N SER A 198 -6.93 11.22 10.91
CA SER A 198 -7.04 11.41 12.37
C SER A 198 -6.02 10.58 13.17
N LYS A 199 -5.64 9.42 12.64
CA LYS A 199 -4.73 8.46 13.28
C LYS A 199 -3.28 8.58 12.80
N GLY A 200 -3.02 9.36 11.75
CA GLY A 200 -1.71 9.46 11.11
C GLY A 200 -1.30 8.19 10.38
N TRP A 201 -2.25 7.46 9.79
CA TRP A 201 -2.00 6.23 9.05
C TRP A 201 -1.61 6.49 7.60
N SER A 202 -0.73 5.65 7.05
CA SER A 202 -0.35 5.66 5.63
C SER A 202 -1.20 4.70 4.79
N LYS A 203 -1.72 3.64 5.41
CA LYS A 203 -2.50 2.58 4.77
C LYS A 203 -3.72 2.20 5.60
N PHE A 204 -4.74 1.71 4.92
CA PHE A 204 -5.95 1.19 5.55
C PHE A 204 -6.56 0.08 4.69
N ILE A 205 -6.92 -1.03 5.32
CA ILE A 205 -7.66 -2.12 4.71
C ILE A 205 -8.98 -2.31 5.46
N LYS A 206 -10.05 -2.52 4.71
CA LYS A 206 -11.31 -3.06 5.21
C LYS A 206 -11.62 -4.33 4.43
N GLY A 207 -11.99 -5.40 5.12
CA GLY A 207 -12.28 -6.66 4.47
C GLY A 207 -13.14 -7.60 5.28
N THR A 208 -13.40 -8.75 4.69
CA THR A 208 -14.22 -9.82 5.24
C THR A 208 -13.46 -11.14 5.14
N ALA A 209 -13.28 -11.80 6.29
CA ALA A 209 -12.76 -13.15 6.38
C ALA A 209 -13.91 -14.15 6.60
N VAL A 210 -13.95 -15.21 5.80
CA VAL A 210 -14.93 -16.29 5.89
C VAL A 210 -14.19 -17.61 6.09
N PHE A 211 -14.55 -18.35 7.15
CA PHE A 211 -14.01 -19.67 7.37
C PHE A 211 -14.60 -20.65 6.36
N ALA A 212 -13.75 -21.22 5.51
CA ALA A 212 -14.08 -22.13 4.41
C ALA A 212 -13.42 -23.51 4.55
N GLY A 213 -12.59 -23.72 5.57
CA GLY A 213 -12.02 -25.02 5.92
C GLY A 213 -13.03 -25.98 6.56
N THR A 214 -12.59 -27.20 6.88
CA THR A 214 -13.43 -28.15 7.62
C THR A 214 -13.55 -27.78 9.10
N ASP A 215 -14.71 -28.04 9.69
CA ASP A 215 -14.92 -27.81 11.12
C ASP A 215 -14.17 -28.86 11.94
N GLY A 216 -13.10 -28.45 12.63
CA GLY A 216 -12.52 -29.24 13.72
C GLY A 216 -11.07 -28.87 14.03
N TYR A 217 -10.57 -29.30 15.18
CA TYR A 217 -9.13 -29.23 15.49
C TYR A 217 -8.44 -30.57 15.17
N PRO A 218 -7.49 -30.63 14.21
CA PRO A 218 -6.83 -31.88 13.79
C PRO A 218 -6.05 -32.58 14.92
N GLY A 219 -5.61 -31.83 15.93
CA GLY A 219 -4.91 -32.39 17.09
C GLY A 219 -5.80 -33.24 18.01
N GLY A 220 -7.11 -33.29 17.79
CA GLY A 220 -8.03 -34.21 18.44
C GLY A 220 -8.38 -33.87 19.91
N ASP A 221 -7.86 -32.77 20.46
CA ASP A 221 -8.22 -32.28 21.80
C ASP A 221 -9.62 -31.65 21.77
N PRO A 222 -10.64 -32.25 22.46
CA PRO A 222 -12.00 -31.73 22.45
C PRO A 222 -12.16 -30.33 23.07
N ALA A 223 -11.29 -29.97 24.02
CA ALA A 223 -11.35 -28.66 24.67
C ALA A 223 -10.83 -27.56 23.73
N VAL A 224 -9.79 -27.85 22.95
CA VAL A 224 -9.28 -26.94 21.91
C VAL A 224 -10.26 -26.84 20.74
N ASP A 225 -10.79 -27.98 20.30
CA ASP A 225 -11.79 -28.07 19.23
C ASP A 225 -13.03 -27.20 19.54
N ALA A 226 -13.53 -27.27 20.77
CA ALA A 226 -14.64 -26.44 21.22
C ALA A 226 -14.35 -24.93 21.13
N LYS A 227 -13.09 -24.50 21.33
CA LYS A 227 -12.70 -23.09 21.21
C LYS A 227 -12.67 -22.62 19.76
N PHE A 228 -12.10 -23.42 18.85
CA PHE A 228 -12.14 -23.11 17.41
C PHE A 228 -13.57 -23.05 16.86
N LYS A 229 -14.44 -23.96 17.33
CA LYS A 229 -15.87 -23.96 16.96
C LYS A 229 -16.62 -22.73 17.49
N ALA A 230 -16.11 -22.06 18.51
CA ALA A 230 -16.69 -20.84 19.06
C ALA A 230 -16.33 -19.58 18.25
N PHE A 231 -15.37 -19.65 17.32
CA PHE A 231 -15.04 -18.51 16.46
C PHE A 231 -16.22 -18.15 15.55
N PRO A 232 -16.53 -16.86 15.36
CA PRO A 232 -17.43 -16.44 14.30
C PRO A 232 -16.93 -16.93 12.94
N LYS A 233 -17.80 -17.48 12.09
CA LYS A 233 -17.41 -18.01 10.76
C LYS A 233 -17.28 -16.93 9.70
N THR A 234 -17.78 -15.75 9.98
CA THR A 234 -17.61 -14.55 9.15
C THR A 234 -17.15 -13.42 10.07
N ILE A 235 -16.07 -12.76 9.70
CA ILE A 235 -15.45 -11.68 10.46
C ILE A 235 -15.21 -10.52 9.50
N HIS A 236 -15.90 -9.41 9.71
CA HIS A 236 -15.54 -8.15 9.09
C HIS A 236 -14.43 -7.50 9.93
N PHE A 237 -13.43 -6.94 9.28
CA PHE A 237 -12.28 -6.34 9.95
C PHE A 237 -11.84 -5.05 9.27
N THR A 238 -11.16 -4.20 10.05
CA THR A 238 -10.44 -3.03 9.56
C THR A 238 -9.03 -3.04 10.12
N PHE A 239 -8.06 -2.61 9.33
CA PHE A 239 -6.70 -2.42 9.80
C PHE A 239 -6.10 -1.18 9.18
N GLY A 240 -5.76 -0.22 10.02
CA GLY A 240 -4.99 0.95 9.60
C GLY A 240 -3.68 1.02 10.36
N TRP A 241 -2.62 1.40 9.67
CA TRP A 241 -1.29 1.51 10.25
C TRP A 241 -0.46 2.57 9.53
N ASP A 242 0.66 2.91 10.14
CA ASP A 242 1.66 3.78 9.56
C ASP A 242 2.96 3.01 9.35
N ASP A 243 3.30 2.81 8.08
CA ASP A 243 4.56 2.27 7.60
C ASP A 243 5.15 3.14 6.50
N HIS A 244 4.88 4.45 6.56
CA HIS A 244 5.38 5.40 5.57
C HIS A 244 6.89 5.21 5.35
N GLY A 245 7.31 5.36 4.10
CA GLY A 245 8.66 5.04 3.68
C GLY A 245 8.87 5.24 2.19
N SER A 246 10.11 5.11 1.77
CA SER A 246 10.52 5.33 0.38
C SER A 246 10.79 4.02 -0.32
N ALA A 247 10.08 3.78 -1.42
CA ALA A 247 10.46 2.77 -2.41
C ALA A 247 11.46 3.42 -3.37
N ILE A 248 12.74 3.03 -3.27
CA ILE A 248 13.83 3.66 -4.02
C ILE A 248 14.29 2.73 -5.14
N ASN A 249 14.45 3.28 -6.34
CA ASN A 249 14.97 2.59 -7.53
C ASN A 249 14.30 1.22 -7.74
N CYS A 250 12.97 1.25 -7.89
CA CYS A 250 12.11 0.08 -7.90
C CYS A 250 12.50 -0.93 -8.99
N ASN A 251 12.24 -2.21 -8.73
CA ASN A 251 12.44 -3.25 -9.72
C ASN A 251 11.47 -3.09 -10.90
N ASN A 252 11.91 -3.45 -12.10
CA ASN A 252 11.13 -3.40 -13.31
C ASN A 252 11.07 -4.79 -13.97
N PRO A 253 9.93 -5.48 -13.86
CA PRO A 253 9.77 -6.84 -14.39
C PRO A 253 9.83 -6.89 -15.92
N ASP A 254 9.63 -5.76 -16.62
CA ASP A 254 9.70 -5.70 -18.09
C ASP A 254 11.10 -6.03 -18.64
N PHE A 255 12.14 -5.95 -17.80
CA PHE A 255 13.48 -6.40 -18.19
C PHE A 255 13.64 -7.92 -18.18
N ASN A 256 12.65 -8.68 -17.68
CA ASN A 256 12.64 -10.14 -17.62
C ASN A 256 13.89 -10.70 -16.92
N LEU A 257 14.24 -10.08 -15.80
CA LEU A 257 15.34 -10.49 -14.92
C LEU A 257 14.77 -11.00 -13.60
N ALA A 258 15.60 -11.70 -12.82
CA ALA A 258 15.22 -12.10 -11.46
C ALA A 258 14.88 -10.86 -10.61
N GLU A 259 13.95 -11.00 -9.67
CA GLU A 259 13.44 -9.89 -8.85
C GLU A 259 14.54 -9.15 -8.07
N ASP A 260 15.57 -9.88 -7.66
CA ASP A 260 16.71 -9.36 -6.91
C ASP A 260 17.87 -8.87 -7.79
N ASP A 261 17.80 -9.05 -9.12
CA ASP A 261 18.85 -8.62 -10.05
C ASP A 261 18.92 -7.08 -10.09
N PRO A 262 20.05 -6.46 -9.69
CA PRO A 262 20.20 -5.01 -9.73
C PRO A 262 20.04 -4.41 -11.13
N ALA A 263 20.28 -5.17 -12.20
CA ALA A 263 20.07 -4.73 -13.57
C ALA A 263 18.58 -4.61 -13.93
N GLY A 264 17.70 -5.28 -13.19
CA GLY A 264 16.25 -5.20 -13.30
C GLY A 264 15.64 -3.89 -12.79
N ARG A 265 16.39 -3.03 -12.12
CA ARG A 265 15.84 -1.82 -11.48
C ARG A 265 15.72 -0.63 -12.42
N GLY A 266 14.75 0.25 -12.14
CA GLY A 266 14.54 1.52 -12.82
C GLY A 266 13.71 1.42 -14.10
N ILE A 267 13.56 2.54 -14.79
CA ILE A 267 12.74 2.66 -15.99
C ILE A 267 13.55 3.29 -17.14
N GLN A 268 13.32 2.79 -18.35
CA GLN A 268 13.95 3.30 -19.56
C GLN A 268 12.87 3.65 -20.57
N VAL A 269 12.88 4.89 -21.05
CA VAL A 269 11.92 5.34 -22.06
C VAL A 269 12.25 4.78 -23.44
N THR A 270 11.25 4.66 -24.29
CA THR A 270 11.43 4.32 -25.70
C THR A 270 11.56 5.60 -26.55
N PRO A 271 12.23 5.53 -27.73
CA PRO A 271 12.24 6.66 -28.67
C PRO A 271 10.84 7.07 -29.15
N THR A 272 9.91 6.11 -29.16
CA THR A 272 8.52 6.28 -29.62
C THR A 272 7.55 5.75 -28.55
N GLY A 273 6.55 6.55 -28.21
CA GLY A 273 5.52 6.25 -27.24
C GLY A 273 5.92 6.40 -25.77
N ALA A 274 4.94 6.13 -24.89
CA ALA A 274 5.11 6.15 -23.45
C ALA A 274 5.46 4.76 -22.91
N VAL A 275 6.21 4.72 -21.82
CA VAL A 275 6.41 3.52 -20.99
C VAL A 275 5.62 3.65 -19.69
N TYR A 276 5.35 2.52 -19.03
CA TYR A 276 4.61 2.51 -17.76
C TYR A 276 5.55 2.28 -16.58
N ALA A 277 5.37 3.06 -15.52
CA ALA A 277 5.90 2.76 -14.20
C ALA A 277 4.70 2.40 -13.31
N GLN A 278 4.62 1.16 -12.85
CA GLN A 278 3.53 0.75 -11.97
C GLN A 278 3.97 0.75 -10.51
N ILE A 279 3.16 1.39 -9.67
CA ILE A 279 3.24 1.25 -8.22
C ILE A 279 2.33 0.09 -7.83
N THR A 280 2.95 -1.01 -7.39
CA THR A 280 2.25 -2.16 -6.85
C THR A 280 2.35 -2.15 -5.33
N LEU A 281 1.23 -2.40 -4.64
CA LEU A 281 1.25 -2.70 -3.22
C LEU A 281 0.52 -4.02 -2.93
N HIS A 282 1.26 -4.95 -2.36
CA HIS A 282 0.81 -6.28 -1.95
C HIS A 282 0.04 -6.21 -0.61
N THR A 283 -0.99 -7.04 -0.44
CA THR A 283 -1.80 -7.12 0.80
C THR A 283 -1.38 -8.28 1.72
N ASP A 284 -0.76 -9.32 1.17
CA ASP A 284 -0.46 -10.59 1.84
C ASP A 284 0.62 -10.46 2.92
N HIS A 285 1.59 -9.57 2.76
CA HIS A 285 2.66 -9.34 3.74
C HIS A 285 2.13 -8.91 5.13
N VAL A 286 0.90 -8.38 5.20
CA VAL A 286 0.22 -8.05 6.47
C VAL A 286 -0.11 -9.30 7.30
N PHE A 287 -0.23 -10.44 6.64
CA PHE A 287 -0.73 -11.69 7.21
C PHE A 287 0.32 -12.81 7.24
N TRP A 288 1.55 -12.55 6.80
CA TRP A 288 2.66 -13.49 6.95
C TRP A 288 3.01 -13.70 8.42
N ASP A 289 3.28 -14.95 8.77
CA ASP A 289 3.73 -15.33 10.11
C ASP A 289 5.18 -14.88 10.40
N GLN A 290 5.97 -14.64 9.34
CA GLN A 290 7.34 -14.17 9.41
C GLN A 290 7.54 -12.88 8.62
N LEU A 291 8.10 -11.89 9.29
CA LEU A 291 8.43 -10.61 8.67
C LEU A 291 9.55 -10.80 7.62
N ILE A 292 9.35 -10.29 6.40
CA ILE A 292 10.33 -10.22 5.29
C ILE A 292 10.69 -11.59 4.66
N ILE A 293 10.04 -12.69 5.05
CA ILE A 293 10.27 -14.00 4.43
C ILE A 293 9.11 -14.32 3.47
N HIS A 294 9.41 -14.22 2.18
CA HIS A 294 8.44 -14.45 1.11
C HIS A 294 7.97 -15.91 1.06
N GLY A 295 6.70 -16.11 0.73
CA GLY A 295 6.10 -17.45 0.59
C GLY A 295 5.83 -18.15 1.92
N THR A 296 5.81 -17.42 3.03
CA THR A 296 5.45 -17.98 4.33
C THR A 296 3.95 -18.15 4.48
N PRO A 297 3.48 -19.14 5.26
CA PRO A 297 2.06 -19.41 5.39
C PRO A 297 1.29 -18.23 5.98
N LEU A 298 0.15 -17.92 5.37
CA LEU A 298 -0.78 -16.94 5.90
C LEU A 298 -1.66 -17.60 6.97
N HIS A 299 -1.88 -16.91 8.08
CA HIS A 299 -2.79 -17.36 9.15
C HIS A 299 -3.74 -16.24 9.58
N PHE A 300 -4.99 -16.60 9.85
CA PHE A 300 -6.03 -15.68 10.32
C PHE A 300 -6.61 -16.11 11.67
N ASP A 301 -6.29 -17.29 12.18
CA ASP A 301 -6.76 -17.79 13.47
C ASP A 301 -6.41 -16.90 14.64
N GLN A 302 -5.19 -16.39 14.64
CA GLN A 302 -4.70 -15.52 15.69
C GLN A 302 -5.55 -14.25 15.73
N ILE A 303 -6.08 -13.78 14.59
CA ILE A 303 -7.01 -12.66 14.50
C ILE A 303 -8.42 -13.10 14.92
N ALA A 304 -8.90 -14.22 14.37
CA ALA A 304 -10.23 -14.76 14.65
C ALA A 304 -10.45 -15.10 16.13
N ALA A 305 -9.38 -15.47 16.84
CA ALA A 305 -9.39 -15.73 18.28
C ALA A 305 -9.81 -14.53 19.13
N TRP A 306 -9.72 -13.30 18.60
CA TRP A 306 -10.16 -12.07 19.26
C TRP A 306 -11.52 -11.56 18.74
N ALA A 307 -12.07 -12.20 17.70
CA ALA A 307 -13.37 -11.82 17.17
C ALA A 307 -14.50 -12.28 18.09
N THR A 308 -15.55 -11.48 18.13
CA THR A 308 -16.81 -11.76 18.83
C THR A 308 -17.94 -11.92 17.81
N PRO A 309 -19.10 -12.49 18.19
CA PRO A 309 -20.25 -12.59 17.28
C PRO A 309 -20.71 -11.25 16.69
N ALA A 310 -20.44 -10.12 17.37
CA ALA A 310 -20.73 -8.79 16.83
C ALA A 310 -19.90 -8.50 15.56
N ASN A 311 -18.70 -9.06 15.44
CA ASN A 311 -17.83 -8.81 14.28
C ASN A 311 -18.28 -9.52 13.00
N SER A 312 -19.34 -10.35 13.05
CA SER A 312 -20.04 -10.84 11.85
C SER A 312 -20.98 -9.79 11.22
N ASN A 313 -21.16 -8.63 11.85
CA ASN A 313 -21.85 -7.48 11.27
C ASN A 313 -20.82 -6.48 10.69
N PRO A 314 -20.94 -6.07 9.42
CA PRO A 314 -20.03 -5.11 8.79
C PRO A 314 -20.03 -3.71 9.44
N ASP A 315 -21.07 -3.36 10.21
CA ASP A 315 -21.15 -2.11 10.95
C ASP A 315 -20.34 -2.13 12.26
N THR A 316 -19.91 -3.31 12.70
CA THR A 316 -19.10 -3.51 13.90
C THR A 316 -17.86 -4.37 13.61
N PRO A 317 -16.99 -3.94 12.67
CA PRO A 317 -15.83 -4.73 12.27
C PRO A 317 -14.83 -4.85 13.43
N LEU A 318 -14.04 -5.92 13.41
CA LEU A 318 -12.89 -6.08 14.30
C LEU A 318 -11.78 -5.10 13.88
N ALA A 319 -11.46 -4.14 14.73
CA ALA A 319 -10.38 -3.18 14.50
C ALA A 319 -9.03 -3.78 14.91
N LEU A 320 -8.24 -4.24 13.93
CA LEU A 320 -6.98 -4.94 14.19
C LEU A 320 -5.92 -4.04 14.85
N ASP A 321 -5.97 -2.72 14.59
CA ASP A 321 -5.09 -1.73 15.21
C ASP A 321 -5.29 -1.61 16.73
N GLN A 322 -6.41 -2.12 17.26
CA GLN A 322 -6.75 -2.04 18.68
C GLN A 322 -6.35 -3.29 19.48
N LEU A 323 -5.87 -4.35 18.82
CA LEU A 323 -5.51 -5.60 19.51
C LEU A 323 -4.31 -5.46 20.46
N GLY A 324 -3.57 -4.34 20.38
CA GLY A 324 -2.71 -3.81 21.45
C GLY A 324 -1.52 -4.69 21.88
N LYS A 325 -1.28 -5.81 21.21
CA LYS A 325 -0.21 -6.79 21.46
C LYS A 325 0.26 -7.34 20.12
N PRO A 326 1.51 -7.86 20.00
CA PRO A 326 1.77 -8.85 18.96
C PRO A 326 0.67 -9.90 19.09
N LEU A 327 0.01 -10.27 17.98
CA LEU A 327 -1.02 -11.31 17.98
C LEU A 327 -0.44 -12.55 18.66
N ALA A 328 -0.66 -12.66 19.97
CA ALA A 328 -0.16 -13.77 20.74
C ALA A 328 -0.93 -14.99 20.24
N ALA A 329 -0.24 -16.11 20.04
CA ALA A 329 -0.87 -17.39 19.78
C ALA A 329 -1.63 -17.86 21.02
N THR A 330 -2.69 -17.14 21.37
CA THR A 330 -3.60 -17.38 22.48
C THR A 330 -5.03 -17.12 22.06
N PHE A 331 -5.95 -17.91 22.61
CA PHE A 331 -7.38 -17.59 22.58
C PHE A 331 -7.67 -16.32 23.39
N ALA A 332 -8.88 -15.75 23.23
CA ALA A 332 -9.33 -14.58 24.01
C ALA A 332 -9.25 -14.77 25.55
N ASP A 333 -9.28 -16.02 26.04
CA ASP A 333 -9.14 -16.36 27.45
C ASP A 333 -7.67 -16.44 27.94
N GLY A 334 -6.70 -16.20 27.05
CA GLY A 334 -5.26 -16.22 27.33
C GLY A 334 -4.60 -17.61 27.27
N THR A 335 -5.36 -18.68 27.01
CA THR A 335 -4.78 -20.01 26.81
C THR A 335 -4.10 -20.12 25.44
N PRO A 336 -3.08 -20.99 25.26
CA PRO A 336 -2.39 -21.14 23.97
C PRO A 336 -3.34 -21.49 22.82
N LEU A 337 -3.17 -20.83 21.68
CA LEU A 337 -3.80 -21.13 20.41
C LEU A 337 -2.85 -22.02 19.61
N PRO A 338 -3.09 -23.33 19.51
CA PRO A 338 -2.28 -24.18 18.65
C PRO A 338 -2.56 -23.87 17.19
N ASP A 339 -1.60 -24.15 16.33
CA ASP A 339 -1.79 -24.09 14.89
C ASP A 339 -2.78 -25.19 14.43
N ARG A 340 -3.81 -24.81 13.65
CA ARG A 340 -4.75 -25.76 13.02
C ARG A 340 -4.40 -26.04 11.56
N GLY A 341 -3.39 -25.41 10.98
CA GLY A 341 -2.85 -25.72 9.65
C GLY A 341 -2.18 -27.11 9.57
N PRO A 342 -1.70 -27.54 8.38
CA PRO A 342 -1.44 -26.71 7.19
C PRO A 342 -2.58 -26.67 6.15
N VAL A 343 -3.70 -27.38 6.37
CA VAL A 343 -4.91 -27.32 5.54
C VAL A 343 -6.09 -27.76 6.39
N GLN A 344 -7.14 -26.94 6.45
CA GLN A 344 -8.44 -27.27 7.05
C GLN A 344 -9.45 -27.71 6.00
#